data_AF-A0A2D6KXF9-F1
#
_entry.id   AF-A0A2D6KXF9-F1
#
_cell.length_a   1.000
_cell.length_b   1.000
_cell.length_c   1.000
_cell.angle_alpha   90.00
_cell.angle_beta   90.00
_cell.angle_gamma   90.00
#
_symmetry.space_group_name_H-M   'P 1'
#
loop_
_entity.id
_entity.type
_entity.pdbx_description
1 polymer ?
#
loop_
_entity_poly.entity_id
_entity_poly.type
_entity_poly.pdbx_seq_one_letter_code
_entity_poly.pdbx_strand_id
1 'polypeptide(L)'
;MKNLGYLAALVAIALGLMAIFKIVVNLEIAIGFVTISFGILAIIWTSMALKSLSPGSSLKKHTATFLVCLIFILMFSIWHTMEKLFEWRKSVVEVMLYPGYFFITAAFLIFVFAAYQILVMGKEFGFSAEASKIKNVIKEKKKNNKHKPGLKAKQSAK
;
A
#
# COMPACT_ATOMS: atom_id res chain seq x y z
N MET A 1 -25.41 -5.59 -17.17
CA MET A 1 -24.33 -5.43 -18.18
C MET A 1 -22.96 -5.03 -17.61
N LYS A 2 -22.85 -4.23 -16.53
CA LYS A 2 -21.54 -3.85 -15.95
C LYS A 2 -20.67 -5.02 -15.46
N ASN A 3 -21.27 -6.12 -14.97
CA ASN A 3 -20.51 -7.26 -14.42
C ASN A 3 -19.83 -8.13 -15.48
N LEU A 4 -20.32 -8.11 -16.73
CA LEU A 4 -19.78 -8.92 -17.82
C LEU A 4 -18.39 -8.41 -18.25
N GLY A 5 -18.18 -7.10 -18.23
CA GLY A 5 -16.89 -6.49 -18.55
C GLY A 5 -15.79 -6.84 -17.55
N TYR A 6 -16.13 -6.92 -16.25
CA TYR A 6 -15.17 -7.33 -15.21
C TYR A 6 -14.78 -8.80 -15.34
N LEU A 7 -15.74 -9.68 -15.65
CA LEU A 7 -15.46 -11.10 -15.89
C LEU A 7 -14.60 -11.31 -17.15
N ALA A 8 -14.90 -10.60 -18.24
CA ALA A 8 -14.08 -10.65 -19.45
C ALA A 8 -12.65 -10.16 -19.20
N ALA A 9 -12.48 -9.08 -18.42
CA ALA A 9 -11.16 -8.57 -18.04
C ALA A 9 -10.38 -9.60 -17.21
N LEU A 10 -11.01 -10.25 -16.23
CA LEU A 10 -10.38 -11.30 -15.42
C LEU A 10 -9.97 -12.52 -16.26
N VAL A 11 -10.83 -12.96 -17.18
CA VAL A 11 -10.53 -14.08 -18.07
C VAL A 11 -9.38 -13.74 -19.02
N ALA A 12 -9.35 -12.52 -19.57
CA ALA A 12 -8.25 -12.06 -20.42
C ALA A 12 -6.91 -12.01 -19.66
N ILE A 13 -6.93 -11.54 -18.40
CA ILE A 13 -5.75 -11.56 -17.52
C ILE A 13 -5.28 -13.00 -17.28
N ALA A 14 -6.20 -13.91 -16.93
CA ALA A 14 -5.88 -15.31 -16.67
C ALA A 14 -5.29 -16.03 -17.89
N LEU A 15 -5.86 -15.80 -19.08
CA LEU A 15 -5.35 -16.35 -20.34
C LEU A 15 -3.98 -15.75 -20.72
N GLY A 16 -3.78 -14.45 -20.52
CA GLY A 16 -2.49 -13.79 -20.73
C GLY A 16 -1.40 -14.35 -19.82
N LEU A 17 -1.71 -14.56 -18.54
CA LEU A 17 -0.84 -15.23 -17.58
C LEU A 17 -0.47 -16.65 -18.03
N MET A 18 -1.46 -17.47 -18.42
CA MET A 18 -1.22 -18.83 -18.91
C MET A 18 -0.33 -18.86 -20.16
N ALA A 19 -0.53 -17.92 -21.09
CA ALA A 19 0.29 -17.81 -22.29
C ALA A 19 1.75 -17.46 -21.95
N ILE A 20 1.96 -16.56 -20.99
CA ILE A 20 3.32 -16.21 -20.50
C ILE A 20 4.01 -17.44 -19.90
N PHE A 21 3.35 -18.20 -19.04
CA PHE A 21 3.92 -19.42 -18.46
C PHE A 21 4.29 -20.48 -19.50
N LYS A 22 3.59 -20.53 -20.63
CA LYS A 22 3.86 -21.50 -21.70
C LYS A 22 4.98 -21.06 -22.64
N ILE A 23 5.16 -19.75 -22.81
CA ILE A 23 6.17 -19.15 -23.71
C ILE A 23 7.50 -18.92 -22.98
N VAL A 24 7.45 -18.59 -21.70
CA VAL A 24 8.62 -18.20 -20.91
C VAL A 24 9.14 -19.39 -20.11
N VAL A 25 10.29 -19.93 -20.54
CA VAL A 25 10.96 -21.07 -19.87
C VAL A 25 11.53 -20.66 -18.50
N ASN A 26 11.84 -19.37 -18.29
CA ASN A 26 12.39 -18.85 -17.04
C ASN A 26 11.31 -18.31 -16.09
N LEU A 27 11.12 -19.01 -14.97
CA LEU A 27 10.17 -18.63 -13.90
C LEU A 27 10.35 -17.17 -13.44
N GLU A 28 11.59 -16.67 -13.38
CA GLU A 28 11.88 -15.29 -12.99
C GLU A 28 11.25 -14.24 -13.93
N ILE A 29 11.30 -14.49 -15.25
CA ILE A 29 10.72 -13.60 -16.25
C ILE A 29 9.19 -13.65 -16.18
N ALA A 30 8.62 -14.83 -15.94
CA ALA A 30 7.18 -14.99 -15.75
C ALA A 30 6.70 -14.18 -14.53
N ILE A 31 7.40 -14.28 -13.39
CA ILE A 31 7.12 -13.46 -12.20
C ILE A 31 7.21 -11.96 -12.55
N GLY A 32 8.24 -11.55 -13.31
CA GLY A 32 8.40 -10.17 -13.77
C GLY A 32 7.17 -9.64 -14.52
N PHE A 33 6.66 -10.38 -15.51
CA PHE A 33 5.45 -9.99 -16.25
C PHE A 33 4.20 -9.93 -15.38
N VAL A 34 4.05 -10.86 -14.44
CA VAL A 34 2.93 -10.86 -13.49
C VAL A 34 2.98 -9.64 -12.60
N THR A 35 4.15 -9.32 -12.03
CA THR A 35 4.36 -8.13 -11.21
C THR A 35 4.09 -6.84 -11.99
N ILE A 36 4.54 -6.74 -13.25
CA ILE A 36 4.26 -5.60 -14.13
C ILE A 36 2.75 -5.44 -14.35
N SER A 37 2.05 -6.54 -14.62
CA SER A 37 0.59 -6.54 -14.84
C SER A 37 -0.15 -6.03 -13.60
N PHE A 38 0.17 -6.55 -12.42
CA PHE A 38 -0.41 -6.07 -11.16
C PHE A 38 -0.03 -4.61 -10.86
N GLY A 39 1.19 -4.18 -11.18
CA GLY A 39 1.62 -2.79 -11.02
C GLY A 39 0.81 -1.82 -11.88
N ILE A 40 0.53 -2.18 -13.14
CA ILE A 40 -0.33 -1.38 -14.04
C ILE A 40 -1.75 -1.29 -13.47
N LEU A 41 -2.32 -2.41 -13.04
CA LEU A 41 -3.64 -2.45 -12.39
C LEU A 41 -3.69 -1.56 -11.15
N ALA A 42 -2.67 -1.62 -10.30
CA ALA A 42 -2.55 -0.78 -9.11
C ALA A 42 -2.51 0.71 -9.47
N ILE A 43 -1.79 1.11 -10.52
CA ILE A 43 -1.75 2.50 -11.00
C ILE A 43 -3.12 2.95 -11.52
N ILE A 44 -3.82 2.12 -12.29
CA ILE A 44 -5.16 2.44 -12.82
C ILE A 44 -6.13 2.67 -11.66
N TRP A 45 -6.19 1.74 -10.70
CA TRP A 45 -7.07 1.85 -9.54
C TRP A 45 -6.73 3.05 -8.67
N THR A 46 -5.44 3.27 -8.38
CA THR A 46 -5.00 4.44 -7.61
C THR A 46 -5.34 5.75 -8.33
N SER A 47 -5.22 5.79 -9.66
CA SER A 47 -5.58 6.96 -10.47
C SER A 47 -7.08 7.23 -10.45
N MET A 48 -7.91 6.18 -10.51
CA MET A 48 -9.36 6.32 -10.35
C MET A 48 -9.71 6.84 -8.96
N ALA A 49 -9.11 6.27 -7.90
CA ALA A 49 -9.30 6.75 -6.53
C ALA A 49 -8.92 8.22 -6.38
N LEU A 50 -7.79 8.65 -6.97
CA LEU A 50 -7.34 10.04 -6.95
C LEU A 50 -8.35 11.00 -7.59
N LYS A 51 -9.00 10.60 -8.68
CA LYS A 51 -10.02 11.40 -9.37
C LYS A 51 -11.32 11.50 -8.56
N SER A 52 -11.65 10.47 -7.78
CA SER A 52 -12.82 10.45 -6.90
C SER A 52 -12.68 11.33 -5.64
N LEU A 53 -11.46 11.79 -5.31
CA LEU A 53 -11.21 12.62 -4.14
C LEU A 53 -11.40 14.11 -4.40
N SER A 54 -12.00 14.80 -3.44
CA SER A 54 -12.24 16.25 -3.47
C SER A 54 -10.93 17.04 -3.66
N PRO A 55 -10.91 18.06 -4.53
CA PRO A 55 -9.75 18.92 -4.71
C PRO A 55 -9.40 19.64 -3.39
N GLY A 56 -8.10 19.69 -3.06
CA GLY A 56 -7.61 20.32 -1.82
C GLY A 56 -7.60 19.43 -0.57
N SER A 57 -8.19 18.23 -0.61
CA SER A 57 -8.09 17.29 0.51
C SER A 57 -6.64 16.82 0.71
N SER A 58 -6.21 16.76 1.97
CA SER A 58 -4.92 16.20 2.36
C SER A 58 -4.76 14.77 1.80
N LEU A 59 -5.84 13.98 1.82
CA LEU A 59 -5.90 12.61 1.31
C LEU A 59 -5.55 12.54 -0.19
N LYS A 60 -5.99 13.51 -1.00
CA LYS A 60 -5.70 13.56 -2.43
C LYS A 60 -4.20 13.75 -2.70
N LYS A 61 -3.56 14.65 -1.95
CA LYS A 61 -2.11 14.88 -2.04
C LYS A 61 -1.31 13.63 -1.67
N HIS A 62 -1.80 12.88 -0.69
CA HIS A 62 -1.20 11.61 -0.29
C HIS A 62 -1.35 10.53 -1.35
N THR A 63 -2.57 10.32 -1.87
CA THR A 63 -2.81 9.36 -2.97
C THR A 63 -1.99 9.70 -4.21
N ALA A 64 -1.76 10.98 -4.51
CA ALA A 64 -0.89 11.39 -5.61
C ALA A 64 0.58 11.01 -5.36
N THR A 65 1.09 11.23 -4.13
CA THR A 65 2.46 10.83 -3.75
C THR A 65 2.64 9.32 -3.83
N PHE A 66 1.64 8.57 -3.36
CA PHE A 66 1.60 7.11 -3.46
C PHE A 66 1.56 6.62 -4.92
N LEU A 67 0.81 7.30 -5.79
CA LEU A 67 0.78 7.00 -7.23
C LEU A 67 2.17 7.16 -7.87
N VAL A 68 2.89 8.23 -7.53
CA VAL A 68 4.27 8.43 -8.01
C VAL A 68 5.17 7.29 -7.54
N CYS A 69 5.05 6.86 -6.27
CA CYS A 69 5.77 5.70 -5.76
C CYS A 69 5.51 4.43 -6.58
N LEU A 70 4.23 4.15 -6.89
CA LEU A 70 3.85 2.99 -7.71
C LEU A 70 4.47 3.04 -9.12
N ILE A 71 4.56 4.23 -9.72
CA ILE A 71 5.19 4.41 -11.03
C ILE A 71 6.67 4.03 -10.96
N PHE A 72 7.41 4.48 -9.95
CA PHE A 72 8.83 4.11 -9.77
C PHE A 72 9.02 2.61 -9.57
N ILE A 73 8.16 1.98 -8.76
CA ILE A 73 8.20 0.51 -8.55
C ILE A 73 7.91 -0.23 -9.86
N LEU A 74 6.96 0.26 -10.67
CA LEU A 74 6.66 -0.33 -11.96
C LEU A 74 7.85 -0.18 -12.93
N MET A 75 8.48 1.00 -12.99
CA MET A 75 9.68 1.23 -13.81
C MET A 75 10.83 0.31 -13.40
N PHE A 76 11.06 0.15 -12.09
CA PHE A 76 12.02 -0.82 -11.57
C PHE A 76 11.68 -2.24 -12.04
N SER A 77 10.42 -2.65 -11.95
CA SER A 77 9.98 -4.01 -12.32
C SER A 77 10.17 -4.27 -13.82
N ILE A 78 9.86 -3.28 -14.66
CA ILE A 78 10.12 -3.35 -16.11
C ILE A 78 11.63 -3.48 -16.37
N TRP A 79 12.44 -2.60 -15.75
CA TRP A 79 13.89 -2.62 -15.93
C TRP A 79 14.50 -3.96 -15.51
N HIS A 80 14.12 -4.47 -14.34
CA HIS A 80 14.60 -5.74 -13.83
C HIS A 80 14.19 -6.92 -14.73
N THR A 81 12.98 -6.90 -15.28
CA THR A 81 12.53 -7.93 -16.23
C THR A 81 13.32 -7.86 -17.54
N MET A 82 13.61 -6.67 -18.05
CA MET A 82 14.47 -6.49 -19.23
C MET A 82 15.89 -7.00 -18.97
N GLU A 83 16.47 -6.67 -17.81
CA GLU A 83 17.80 -7.11 -17.40
C GLU A 83 17.93 -8.65 -17.42
N LYS A 84 16.87 -9.34 -16.99
CA LYS A 84 16.78 -10.81 -17.01
C LYS A 84 16.55 -11.37 -18.41
N LEU A 85 15.72 -10.71 -19.21
CA LEU A 85 15.38 -11.15 -20.57
C LEU A 85 16.58 -11.06 -21.52
N PHE A 86 17.43 -10.04 -21.37
CA PHE A 86 18.63 -9.85 -22.18
C PHE A 86 19.91 -10.42 -21.56
N GLU A 87 19.81 -11.10 -20.41
CA GLU A 87 20.95 -11.63 -19.65
C GLU A 87 22.07 -10.59 -19.39
N TRP A 88 21.72 -9.31 -19.24
CA TRP A 88 22.70 -8.22 -19.06
C TRP A 88 23.63 -8.45 -17.86
N ARG A 89 23.15 -9.20 -16.86
CA ARG A 89 23.92 -9.58 -15.67
C ARG A 89 25.08 -10.52 -15.96
N LYS A 90 25.06 -11.28 -17.06
CA LYS A 90 26.17 -12.17 -17.46
C LYS A 90 27.16 -11.48 -18.41
N SER A 91 26.70 -10.47 -19.15
CA SER A 91 27.45 -9.84 -20.23
C SER A 91 27.96 -8.46 -19.82
N VAL A 92 28.92 -8.40 -18.89
CA VAL A 92 29.92 -7.33 -18.59
C VAL A 92 29.45 -5.86 -18.42
N VAL A 93 28.20 -5.50 -18.71
CA VAL A 93 27.71 -4.12 -18.63
C VAL A 93 27.08 -3.89 -17.26
N GLU A 94 27.94 -3.89 -16.23
CA GLU A 94 27.58 -3.55 -14.85
C GLU A 94 26.88 -2.17 -14.78
N VAL A 95 27.19 -1.29 -15.74
CA VAL A 95 26.58 0.03 -15.89
C VAL A 95 25.06 -0.02 -16.13
N MET A 96 24.54 -1.07 -16.78
CA MET A 96 23.09 -1.22 -17.02
C MET A 96 22.32 -1.65 -15.77
N LEU A 97 23.00 -1.97 -14.66
CA LEU A 97 22.34 -2.29 -13.40
C LEU A 97 21.95 -1.03 -12.61
N TYR A 98 22.70 0.08 -12.76
CA TYR A 98 22.49 1.31 -11.99
C TYR A 98 21.08 1.92 -12.13
N PRO A 99 20.44 1.98 -13.32
CA PRO A 99 19.10 2.53 -13.42
C PRO A 99 18.08 1.78 -12.56
N GLY A 100 18.21 0.44 -12.46
CA GLY A 100 17.37 -0.38 -11.59
C GLY A 100 17.53 0.02 -10.12
N TYR A 101 18.78 0.13 -9.65
CA TYR A 101 19.06 0.58 -8.28
C TYR A 101 18.54 1.99 -8.01
N PHE A 102 18.68 2.90 -8.98
CA PHE A 102 18.13 4.26 -8.86
C PHE A 102 16.61 4.26 -8.70
N PHE A 103 15.87 3.51 -9.53
CA PHE A 103 14.41 3.46 -9.44
C PHE A 103 13.92 2.90 -8.10
N ILE A 104 14.54 1.82 -7.60
CA ILE A 104 14.12 1.22 -6.33
C ILE A 104 14.49 2.11 -5.14
N THR A 105 15.66 2.76 -5.14
CA THR A 105 16.04 3.71 -4.09
C THR A 105 15.10 4.92 -4.08
N ALA A 106 14.77 5.48 -5.24
CA ALA A 106 13.81 6.57 -5.35
C ALA A 106 12.41 6.14 -4.86
N ALA A 107 11.96 4.94 -5.23
CA ALA A 107 10.70 4.38 -4.73
C ALA A 107 10.68 4.30 -3.20
N PHE A 108 11.74 3.79 -2.57
CA PHE A 108 11.83 3.70 -1.11
C PHE A 108 11.83 5.07 -0.43
N LEU A 109 12.53 6.06 -0.97
CA LEU A 109 12.53 7.43 -0.43
C LEU A 109 11.12 8.03 -0.47
N ILE A 110 10.42 7.90 -1.59
CA ILE A 110 9.04 8.38 -1.74
C ILE A 110 8.10 7.59 -0.82
N PHE A 111 8.31 6.28 -0.68
CA PHE A 111 7.51 5.43 0.20
C PHE A 111 7.65 5.83 1.67
N VAL A 112 8.86 6.10 2.16
CA VAL A 112 9.11 6.61 3.51
C VAL A 112 8.41 7.94 3.72
N PHE A 113 8.50 8.85 2.75
CA PHE A 113 7.81 10.14 2.80
C PHE A 113 6.28 9.97 2.82
N ALA A 114 5.74 9.04 2.03
CA ALA A 114 4.33 8.70 2.03
C ALA A 114 3.90 8.11 3.39
N ALA A 115 4.67 7.19 3.96
CA ALA A 115 4.39 6.60 5.28
C ALA A 115 4.38 7.65 6.39
N TYR A 116 5.30 8.63 6.33
CA TYR A 116 5.29 9.76 7.25
C TYR A 116 3.99 10.59 7.15
N GLN A 117 3.50 10.84 5.94
CA GLN A 117 2.22 11.54 5.75
C GLN A 117 1.03 10.74 6.31
N ILE A 118 1.01 9.42 6.17
CA ILE A 118 -0.03 8.55 6.77
C ILE A 118 -0.01 8.69 8.29
N LEU A 119 1.17 8.71 8.90
CA LEU A 119 1.32 8.91 10.34
C LEU A 119 0.73 10.25 10.80
N VAL A 120 0.98 11.32 10.05
CA VAL A 120 0.44 12.66 10.34
C VAL A 120 -1.08 12.67 10.19
N MET A 121 -1.61 12.13 9.09
CA MET A 121 -3.06 12.00 8.89
C MET A 121 -3.73 11.15 9.97
N GLY A 122 -3.11 10.05 10.39
CA GLY A 122 -3.64 9.20 11.46
C GLY A 122 -3.77 9.95 12.80
N LYS A 123 -2.87 10.90 13.06
CA LYS A 123 -2.96 11.79 14.23
C LYS A 123 -4.10 12.82 14.09
N GLU A 124 -4.31 13.35 12.89
CA GLU A 124 -5.32 14.37 12.58
C GLU A 124 -6.76 13.80 12.48
N PHE A 125 -6.94 12.65 11.83
CA PHE A 125 -8.26 12.14 11.45
C PHE A 125 -8.94 11.24 12.48
N GLY A 126 -8.31 10.73 13.54
CA GLY A 126 -9.06 9.81 14.40
C GLY A 126 -8.45 9.11 15.60
N PHE A 127 -7.22 9.39 16.03
CA PHE A 127 -6.71 8.74 17.25
C PHE A 127 -6.45 9.67 18.43
N SER A 128 -6.28 10.97 18.24
CA SER A 128 -6.07 11.86 19.38
C SER A 128 -7.39 12.23 20.08
N ALA A 129 -8.45 12.54 19.31
CA ALA A 129 -9.74 12.94 19.85
C ALA A 129 -10.55 11.76 20.45
N GLU A 130 -10.67 10.64 19.72
CA GLU A 130 -11.29 9.41 20.23
C GLU A 130 -10.53 8.83 21.44
N ALA A 131 -9.19 8.74 21.38
CA ALA A 131 -8.42 8.22 22.51
C ALA A 131 -8.46 9.15 23.73
N SER A 132 -8.57 10.47 23.53
CA SER A 132 -8.75 11.43 24.62
C SER A 132 -10.12 11.25 25.30
N LYS A 133 -11.20 11.02 24.53
CA LYS A 133 -12.52 10.67 25.09
C LYS A 133 -12.48 9.37 25.90
N ILE A 134 -11.86 8.31 25.36
CA ILE A 134 -11.71 7.02 26.05
C ILE A 134 -10.88 7.18 27.33
N LYS A 135 -9.77 7.94 27.27
CA LYS A 135 -8.91 8.23 28.42
C LYS A 135 -9.67 8.98 29.52
N ASN A 136 -10.54 9.93 29.16
CA ASN A 136 -11.36 10.67 30.11
C ASN A 136 -12.41 9.76 30.79
N VAL A 137 -13.10 8.89 30.04
CA VAL A 137 -14.06 7.93 30.60
C VAL A 137 -13.38 6.93 31.55
N ILE A 138 -12.19 6.44 31.20
CA ILE A 138 -11.41 5.54 32.07
C ILE A 138 -10.98 6.27 33.37
N LYS A 139 -10.58 7.54 33.26
CA LYS A 139 -10.16 8.37 34.41
C LYS A 139 -11.34 8.64 35.35
N GLU A 140 -12.53 8.92 34.83
CA GLU A 140 -13.76 9.08 35.62
C GLU A 140 -14.17 7.79 36.32
N LYS A 141 -14.16 6.63 35.63
CA LYS A 141 -14.45 5.33 36.25
C LYS A 141 -13.48 5.00 37.39
N LYS A 142 -12.18 5.29 37.23
CA LYS A 142 -11.18 5.12 38.31
C LYS A 142 -11.44 6.05 39.50
N LYS A 143 -11.86 7.30 39.25
CA LYS A 143 -12.16 8.28 40.32
C LYS A 143 -13.42 7.86 41.10
N ASN A 144 -14.46 7.38 40.40
CA ASN A 144 -15.71 6.92 41.03
C ASN A 144 -15.53 5.63 41.84
N ASN A 145 -14.67 4.69 41.41
CA ASN A 145 -14.37 3.48 42.18
C ASN A 145 -13.51 3.76 43.42
N LYS A 146 -12.64 4.78 43.41
CA LYS A 146 -11.88 5.19 44.61
C LYS A 146 -12.73 5.89 45.68
N HIS A 147 -13.91 6.40 45.33
CA HIS A 147 -14.79 7.11 46.27
C HIS A 147 -15.91 6.24 46.88
N LYS A 148 -16.04 4.97 46.47
CA LYS A 148 -16.97 3.99 47.06
C LYS A 148 -16.31 2.80 47.82
N PRO A 149 -15.21 2.94 48.58
CA PRO A 149 -14.71 1.83 49.39
C PRO A 149 -15.64 1.48 50.58
N GLY A 150 -16.59 2.36 50.95
CA GLY A 150 -17.41 2.19 52.16
C GLY A 150 -18.73 1.42 52.04
N LEU A 151 -19.23 1.11 50.82
CA LEU A 151 -20.58 0.53 50.67
C LEU A 151 -20.61 -0.99 50.46
N LYS A 152 -19.48 -1.64 50.15
CA LYS A 152 -19.42 -3.11 50.04
C LYS A 152 -19.13 -3.84 51.35
N ALA A 153 -18.65 -3.14 52.39
CA ALA A 153 -18.38 -3.76 53.68
C ALA A 153 -19.63 -4.01 54.55
N LYS A 154 -20.78 -3.38 54.24
CA LYS A 154 -22.02 -3.53 55.04
C LYS A 154 -23.00 -4.60 54.53
N GLN A 155 -22.76 -5.22 53.37
CA GLN A 155 -23.64 -6.26 52.82
C GLN A 155 -23.12 -7.69 53.02
N SER A 156 -21.91 -7.88 53.56
CA SER A 156 -21.37 -9.20 53.90
C SER A 156 -21.52 -9.54 55.38
N ALA A 157 -22.26 -8.74 56.16
CA ALA A 157 -22.43 -8.88 57.61
C ALA A 157 -23.91 -9.09 58.01
N LYS A 158 -24.75 -9.58 57.10
CA LYS A 158 -26.12 -10.02 57.40
C LYS A 158 -26.36 -11.41 56.83
#